data_AF-A0A1V5R6F0-F1
#
_entry.id   AF-A0A1V5R6F0-F1
#
_cell.length_a   1.000
_cell.length_b   1.000
_cell.length_c   1.000
_cell.angle_alpha   90.00
_cell.angle_beta   90.00
_cell.angle_gamma   90.00
#
_symmetry.space_group_name_H-M   'P 1'
#
loop_
_entity.id
_entity.type
_entity.pdbx_description
1 polymer ?
#
loop_
_entity_poly.entity_id
_entity_poly.type
_entity_poly.pdbx_seq_one_letter_code
_entity_poly.pdbx_strand_id
1 'polypeptide(L)'
;MRIDAALIARDGRIGRNHYGLTCTNYSRNIITVYGSLATKNRYGFAYTDGTGYQTRNLIYDNNLTFAPPPHYPTTGEYTFISWKEN
;
A
#
# COMPACT_ATOMS: atom_id res chain seq x y z
N MET A 1 14.94 -2.63 0.37
CA MET A 1 14.31 -2.04 -0.84
C MET A 1 13.53 -0.81 -0.42
N ARG A 2 13.55 0.26 -1.22
CA ARG A 2 12.83 1.50 -0.94
C ARG A 2 11.98 1.89 -2.15
N ILE A 3 10.75 2.33 -1.90
CA ILE A 3 9.81 2.84 -2.92
C ILE A 3 9.26 4.17 -2.40
N ASP A 4 9.40 5.23 -3.17
CA ASP A 4 8.84 6.55 -2.89
C ASP A 4 7.78 6.85 -3.95
N ALA A 5 6.54 6.45 -3.68
CA ALA A 5 5.44 6.56 -4.64
C ALA A 5 4.07 6.38 -4.00
N ALA A 6 3.07 6.98 -4.63
CA ALA A 6 1.67 6.65 -4.42
C ALA A 6 1.29 5.49 -5.35
N LEU A 7 1.11 4.28 -4.80
CA LEU A 7 0.86 3.07 -5.56
C LEU A 7 -0.65 2.78 -5.60
N ILE A 8 -1.18 2.50 -6.80
CA ILE A 8 -2.60 2.22 -7.02
C ILE A 8 -2.76 0.92 -7.83
N ALA A 9 -3.56 -0.01 -7.33
CA ALA A 9 -4.00 -1.20 -8.07
C ALA A 9 -5.54 -1.27 -8.09
N ARG A 10 -6.12 -0.86 -9.22
CA ARG A 10 -7.57 -0.88 -9.47
C ARG A 10 -8.12 -2.32 -9.44
N ASP A 11 -7.44 -3.22 -10.12
CA ASP A 11 -7.80 -4.64 -10.20
C ASP A 11 -6.61 -5.47 -9.73
N GLY A 12 -6.76 -6.13 -8.58
CA GLY A 12 -5.72 -6.97 -7.98
C GLY A 12 -5.07 -6.35 -6.75
N ARG A 13 -3.79 -6.69 -6.53
CA ARG A 13 -3.02 -6.30 -5.36
C ARG A 13 -1.72 -5.58 -5.70
N ILE A 14 -1.34 -4.60 -4.87
CA ILE A 14 0.03 -4.11 -4.84
C ILE A 14 0.87 -5.11 -4.04
N GLY A 15 1.96 -5.60 -4.62
CA GLY A 15 2.78 -6.58 -3.95
C GLY A 15 3.83 -7.23 -4.84
N ARG A 16 4.46 -8.24 -4.26
CA ARG A 16 5.38 -9.15 -4.92
C ARG A 16 4.66 -10.48 -5.17
N ASN A 17 5.10 -11.22 -6.19
CA ASN A 17 4.65 -12.60 -6.42
C ASN A 17 5.23 -13.58 -5.39
N HIS A 18 4.62 -14.76 -5.30
CA HIS A 18 5.12 -15.85 -4.46
C HIS A 18 6.30 -16.49 -5.17
N TYR A 19 7.35 -16.77 -4.40
CA TYR A 19 8.52 -17.48 -4.86
C TYR A 19 8.81 -18.54 -3.81
N GLY A 20 8.75 -19.82 -4.22
CA GLY A 20 9.02 -20.95 -3.32
C GLY A 20 10.48 -21.02 -2.90
N LEU A 21 10.79 -21.90 -1.94
CA LEU A 21 12.13 -22.04 -1.34
C LEU A 21 13.23 -22.39 -2.35
N THR A 22 12.87 -22.98 -3.49
CA THR A 22 13.80 -23.33 -4.57
C THR A 22 14.15 -22.14 -5.46
N CYS A 23 13.45 -21.01 -5.34
CA CYS A 23 13.68 -19.81 -6.14
C CYS A 23 14.73 -18.91 -5.50
N THR A 24 15.65 -18.36 -6.28
CA THR A 24 16.58 -17.35 -5.78
C THR A 24 15.83 -16.11 -5.28
N ASN A 25 16.27 -15.55 -4.15
CA ASN A 25 15.65 -14.40 -3.49
C ASN A 25 14.21 -14.63 -3.00
N TYR A 26 13.82 -15.87 -2.69
CA TYR A 26 12.49 -16.14 -2.13
C TYR A 26 12.21 -15.34 -0.86
N SER A 27 13.23 -15.13 -0.01
CA SER A 27 13.19 -14.29 1.20
C SER A 27 13.98 -12.98 1.01
N ARG A 28 13.46 -11.89 1.56
CA ARG A 28 14.04 -10.54 1.56
C ARG A 28 13.87 -9.94 2.96
N ASN A 29 14.81 -9.11 3.41
CA ASN A 29 14.74 -8.54 4.76
C ASN A 29 13.67 -7.43 4.88
N ILE A 30 13.91 -6.26 4.27
CA ILE A 30 13.08 -5.07 4.50
C ILE A 30 12.64 -4.44 3.18
N ILE A 31 11.34 -4.12 3.11
CA ILE A 31 10.78 -3.17 2.14
C ILE A 31 10.24 -1.95 2.89
N THR A 32 10.61 -0.77 2.44
CA THR A 32 10.08 0.51 2.92
C THR A 32 9.36 1.21 1.78
N VAL A 33 8.11 1.58 1.99
CA VAL A 33 7.29 2.37 1.07
C VAL A 33 6.97 3.69 1.75
N TYR A 34 7.43 4.79 1.17
CA TYR A 34 7.03 6.15 1.52
C TYR A 34 6.01 6.63 0.48
N GLY A 35 4.81 6.99 0.91
CA GLY A 35 3.73 7.39 -0.01
C GLY A 35 2.39 6.83 0.40
N SER A 36 1.72 6.11 -0.50
CA SER A 36 0.44 5.47 -0.19
C SER A 36 0.24 4.17 -0.97
N LEU A 37 -0.64 3.30 -0.48
CA LEU A 37 -1.04 2.07 -1.15
C LEU A 37 -2.57 2.00 -1.20
N ALA A 38 -3.15 2.18 -2.38
CA ALA A 38 -4.57 1.98 -2.63
C ALA A 38 -4.77 0.75 -3.51
N THR A 39 -5.38 -0.30 -2.97
CA THR A 39 -5.47 -1.58 -3.67
C THR A 39 -6.77 -2.30 -3.38
N LYS A 40 -7.37 -2.92 -4.41
CA LYS A 40 -8.62 -3.67 -4.29
C LYS A 40 -8.49 -4.91 -3.40
N ASN A 41 -7.40 -5.66 -3.56
CA ASN A 41 -7.09 -6.82 -2.74
C ASN A 41 -6.00 -6.49 -1.72
N ARG A 42 -5.91 -7.26 -0.63
CA ARG A 42 -4.88 -7.07 0.39
C ARG A 42 -3.48 -6.99 -0.24
N TYR A 43 -2.72 -5.95 0.11
CA TYR A 43 -1.33 -5.80 -0.32
C TYR A 43 -0.51 -7.03 0.10
N GLY A 44 0.45 -7.42 -0.74
CA GLY A 44 1.12 -8.72 -0.59
C GLY A 44 2.62 -8.63 -0.83
N PHE A 45 3.40 -8.28 0.18
CA PHE A 45 4.87 -8.31 0.11
C PHE A 45 5.48 -9.56 0.78
N ALA A 46 4.65 -10.35 1.47
CA ALA A 46 5.07 -11.55 2.18
C ALA A 46 3.95 -12.58 2.27
N TYR A 47 4.36 -13.81 2.55
CA TYR A 47 3.52 -14.99 2.55
C TYR A 47 3.60 -15.73 3.89
N THR A 48 2.63 -16.62 4.13
CA THR A 48 2.47 -17.35 5.40
C THR A 48 3.54 -18.42 5.62
N ASP A 49 4.31 -18.75 4.59
CA ASP A 49 5.40 -19.73 4.59
C ASP A 49 6.77 -19.11 4.91
N GLY A 50 6.80 -17.85 5.33
CA GLY A 50 8.04 -17.13 5.64
C GLY A 50 8.77 -16.61 4.39
N THR A 51 8.19 -16.72 3.20
CA THR A 51 8.76 -16.13 1.97
C THR A 51 8.30 -14.68 1.78
N GLY A 52 9.08 -13.90 1.02
CA GLY A 52 8.85 -12.47 0.80
C GLY A 52 9.65 -11.57 1.75
N TYR A 53 9.16 -10.35 1.96
CA TYR A 53 9.79 -9.35 2.82
C TYR A 53 9.45 -9.60 4.28
N GLN A 54 10.43 -9.82 5.15
CA GLN A 54 10.16 -10.06 6.59
C GLN A 54 9.60 -8.82 7.28
N THR A 55 10.17 -7.65 6.99
CA THR A 55 9.72 -6.36 7.51
C THR A 55 9.12 -5.52 6.39
N ARG A 56 7.94 -4.94 6.63
CA ARG A 56 7.27 -4.02 5.71
C ARG A 56 7.02 -2.69 6.43
N ASN A 57 7.78 -1.67 6.09
CA ASN A 57 7.60 -0.33 6.59
C ASN A 57 6.73 0.43 5.58
N LEU A 58 5.45 0.62 5.89
CA LEU A 58 4.51 1.36 5.05
C LEU A 58 4.25 2.71 5.71
N ILE A 59 4.95 3.74 5.24
CA ILE A 59 4.98 5.06 5.83
C ILE A 59 4.14 5.97 4.94
N TYR A 60 3.01 6.43 5.47
CA TYR A 60 2.12 7.32 4.74
C TYR A 60 2.77 8.69 4.53
N ASP A 61 2.76 9.20 3.29
CA ASP A 61 3.19 10.57 3.00
C ASP A 61 2.02 11.52 3.17
N ASN A 62 2.07 12.34 4.22
CA ASN A 62 1.04 13.33 4.55
C ASN A 62 0.85 14.36 3.42
N ASN A 63 1.85 14.60 2.56
CA ASN A 63 1.70 15.51 1.42
C ASN A 63 0.63 15.04 0.43
N LEU A 64 0.35 13.73 0.36
CA LEU A 64 -0.73 13.18 -0.47
C LEU A 64 -2.14 13.55 0.03
N THR A 65 -2.28 14.01 1.28
CA THR A 65 -3.55 14.55 1.81
C THR A 65 -3.73 16.02 1.44
N PHE A 66 -2.67 16.82 1.49
CA PHE A 66 -2.75 18.28 1.41
C PHE A 66 -2.39 18.87 0.03
N ALA A 67 -1.58 18.15 -0.76
CA ALA A 67 -1.19 18.53 -2.12
C ALA A 67 -1.10 17.27 -3.02
N PRO A 68 -2.24 16.56 -3.23
CA PRO A 68 -2.27 15.37 -4.07
C PRO A 68 -1.79 15.68 -5.49
N PRO A 69 -0.99 14.80 -6.12
CA PRO A 69 -0.70 14.89 -7.55
C PRO A 69 -1.99 14.92 -8.37
N PRO A 70 -2.00 15.56 -9.55
CA PRO A 70 -3.14 15.48 -10.46
C PRO A 70 -3.52 14.00 -10.67
N HIS A 71 -4.80 13.66 -10.47
CA HIS A 71 -5.37 12.30 -10.56
C HIS A 71 -5.18 11.35 -9.35
N TYR A 72 -4.64 11.81 -8.23
CA TYR A 72 -4.67 11.01 -7.00
C TYR A 72 -6.11 10.88 -6.48
N PRO A 73 -6.60 9.66 -6.17
CA PRO A 73 -7.93 9.48 -5.60
C PRO A 73 -7.94 10.04 -4.18
N THR A 74 -8.29 11.31 -4.04
CA THR A 74 -8.65 11.89 -2.77
C THR A 74 -9.96 11.26 -2.32
N THR A 75 -10.08 10.94 -1.04
CA THR A 75 -11.40 10.73 -0.45
C THR A 75 -12.20 11.99 -0.71
N GLY A 76 -13.24 11.90 -1.54
CA GLY A 76 -14.15 13.00 -1.77
C GLY A 76 -14.59 13.58 -0.43
N GLU A 77 -14.73 14.90 -0.38
CA GLU A 77 -15.14 15.64 0.80
C GLU A 77 -16.26 14.89 1.54
N TYR A 78 -16.00 14.45 2.77
CA TYR A 78 -17.05 14.02 3.67
C TYR A 78 -17.87 15.28 4.00
N THR A 79 -18.86 15.61 3.18
CA THR A 79 -19.82 16.65 3.51
C THR A 79 -20.68 16.14 4.66
N PHE A 80 -20.63 16.83 5.78
CA PHE A 80 -21.49 16.54 6.93
C PHE A 80 -22.90 17.00 6.58
N ILE A 81 -23.79 16.08 6.19
CA ILE A 81 -25.11 16.46 5.62
C ILE A 81 -26.10 16.95 6.70
N SER A 82 -25.97 16.54 7.96
CA SER A 82 -26.51 17.16 9.20
C SER A 82 -26.66 16.12 10.30
N TRP A 83 -26.74 16.57 11.56
CA TRP A 83 -27.15 15.76 12.70
C TRP A 83 -28.44 16.37 13.27
N LYS A 84 -29.39 15.53 13.70
CA LYS A 84 -30.56 15.94 14.49
C LYS A 84 -30.67 15.01 15.69
N GLU A 85 -30.48 15.56 16.87
CA GLU A 85 -30.79 14.92 18.14
C GLU A 85 -32.21 15.35 18.54
N ASN A 86 -33.00 14.37 18.98
CA ASN A 86 -34.34 14.58 19.52
C ASN A 86 -34.26 14.68 21.04
#